data_AF-A0A391PES5-F1
#
_entry.id   AF-A0A391PES5-F1
#
_cell.length_a   1.000
_cell.length_b   1.000
_cell.length_c   1.000
_cell.angle_alpha   90.00
_cell.angle_beta   90.00
_cell.angle_gamma   90.00
#
_symmetry.space_group_name_H-M   'P 1'
#
loop_
_entity.id
_entity.type
_entity.pdbx_description
1 polymer ?
#
loop_
_entity_poly.entity_id
_entity_poly.type
_entity_poly.pdbx_seq_one_letter_code
_entity_poly.pdbx_strand_id
1 'polypeptide(L)'
;MSEDAQIGELVAGFDAVANLRIPYGKLPPRARSLYASRYTTWSDIAETTIAELLESRSSGVRTVASIVAAAHDAVSQLADSVDGPQPSLADGLDRLVAGIGERDHHVLRARAWGSTQVTQERLAEELGVHPTWLWRNESRIRSRFAELLSEPGHFRIRQSADELRRRLGIYVPRETVESEIQQLGLEPTSEAARLLLYVAGPYKENGDWFEDASQGGLRRVDACARRLFRGGPAQTLETLAGELTAEGMRRDAVPPYLDTLALSRIGGTYLPPRSGLRAKIVAALDAAGRPMTAEEISGMVGDSVSAKSVLKALHGNDTFRRTSRTGWALAGWSYPEYGGIAQELTNRIEAAGGRMPVRTLLDDMLKAFPDIKESSVRTYLATLAFVTERGMVRCRRPEDVWPSIPSLSTVPGAVRQSGGCIGIAIPVTAHVLRGSGLSIDPPVAQAIGVTPGNRRDFETSNGSVSVAWALSEPAAPNMGSIRRLAKAAGVRLGDSLVLIFDPNEGVLRAERGQRNEAG
;
A
#
# COMPACT_ATOMS: atom_id res chain seq x y z
N MET A 1 -10.63 15.54 -68.97
CA MET A 1 -9.91 14.63 -68.05
C MET A 1 -9.60 13.37 -68.85
N SER A 2 -8.35 12.93 -68.89
CA SER A 2 -8.00 11.65 -69.52
C SER A 2 -8.61 10.50 -68.72
N GLU A 3 -9.23 9.50 -69.36
CA GLU A 3 -9.86 8.37 -68.64
C GLU A 3 -8.83 7.50 -67.89
N ASP A 4 -7.58 7.49 -68.36
CA ASP A 4 -6.46 6.75 -67.75
C ASP A 4 -5.74 7.50 -66.63
N ALA A 5 -6.13 8.75 -66.32
CA ALA A 5 -5.48 9.53 -65.27
C ALA A 5 -5.85 9.00 -63.87
N GLN A 6 -4.82 8.80 -63.04
CA GLN A 6 -5.00 8.43 -61.63
C GLN A 6 -5.50 9.61 -60.80
N ILE A 7 -6.35 9.35 -59.80
CA ILE A 7 -6.94 10.40 -58.96
C ILE A 7 -5.87 11.25 -58.26
N GLY A 8 -4.79 10.63 -57.78
CA GLY A 8 -3.69 11.34 -57.11
C GLY A 8 -2.94 12.31 -58.01
N GLU A 9 -2.84 12.04 -59.31
CA GLU A 9 -2.15 12.88 -60.28
C GLU A 9 -3.00 14.07 -60.76
N LEU A 10 -4.34 13.98 -60.60
CA LEU A 10 -5.27 15.02 -61.04
C LEU A 10 -5.30 16.24 -60.12
N VAL A 11 -4.81 16.11 -58.89
CA VAL A 11 -4.89 17.13 -57.85
C VAL A 11 -3.48 17.50 -57.40
N ALA A 12 -3.04 18.73 -57.73
CA ALA A 12 -1.75 19.22 -57.25
C ALA A 12 -1.71 19.23 -55.70
N GLY A 13 -0.68 18.63 -55.09
CA GLY A 13 -0.52 18.57 -53.64
C GLY A 13 -1.30 17.44 -52.94
N PHE A 14 -1.83 16.46 -53.68
CA PHE A 14 -2.63 15.36 -53.15
C PHE A 14 -1.93 14.56 -52.02
N ASP A 15 -0.61 14.38 -52.09
CA ASP A 15 0.16 13.66 -51.07
C ASP A 15 -0.01 14.25 -49.66
N ALA A 16 -0.25 15.55 -49.54
CA ALA A 16 -0.46 16.22 -48.26
C ALA A 16 -1.75 15.75 -47.55
N VAL A 17 -2.74 15.29 -48.30
CA VAL A 17 -4.02 14.78 -47.77
C VAL A 17 -4.14 13.26 -47.81
N ALA A 18 -3.12 12.54 -48.28
CA ALA A 18 -3.17 11.09 -48.51
C ALA A 18 -3.71 10.29 -47.31
N ASN A 19 -3.28 10.61 -46.09
CA ASN A 19 -3.69 9.91 -44.87
C ASN A 19 -5.05 10.39 -44.30
N LEU A 20 -5.69 11.39 -44.92
CA LEU A 20 -6.98 11.91 -44.48
C LEU A 20 -8.14 11.08 -45.04
N ARG A 21 -9.25 11.02 -44.31
CA ARG A 21 -10.45 10.29 -44.74
C ARG A 21 -11.20 11.04 -45.84
N ILE A 22 -11.80 10.30 -46.75
CA ILE A 22 -12.67 10.86 -47.81
C ILE A 22 -14.00 11.32 -47.16
N PRO A 23 -14.44 12.57 -47.36
CA PRO A 23 -15.64 13.11 -46.72
C PRO A 23 -16.94 12.68 -47.43
N TYR A 24 -17.25 11.38 -47.41
CA TYR A 24 -18.44 10.82 -48.08
C TYR A 24 -19.77 11.42 -47.62
N GLY A 25 -19.84 12.04 -46.44
CA GLY A 25 -21.03 12.76 -45.99
C GLY A 25 -21.34 14.03 -46.79
N LYS A 26 -20.34 14.65 -47.44
CA LYS A 26 -20.48 15.82 -48.31
C LYS A 26 -20.62 15.46 -49.80
N LEU A 27 -20.31 14.21 -50.13
CA LEU A 27 -20.44 13.70 -51.49
C LEU A 27 -21.88 13.26 -51.78
N PRO A 28 -22.27 13.18 -53.07
CA PRO A 28 -23.55 12.59 -53.44
C PRO A 28 -23.75 11.21 -52.78
N PRO A 29 -24.96 10.86 -52.31
CA PRO A 29 -25.20 9.60 -51.56
C PRO A 29 -24.67 8.34 -52.27
N ARG A 30 -24.64 8.38 -53.61
CA ARG A 30 -24.11 7.30 -54.45
C ARG A 30 -22.60 7.08 -54.30
N ALA A 31 -21.81 8.14 -54.11
CA ALA A 31 -20.38 8.01 -53.86
C ALA A 31 -20.14 7.16 -52.60
N ARG A 32 -20.90 7.44 -51.54
CA ARG A 32 -20.82 6.69 -50.28
C ARG A 32 -21.20 5.22 -50.46
N SER A 33 -22.30 4.93 -51.15
CA SER A 33 -22.75 3.54 -51.34
C SER A 33 -21.82 2.70 -52.20
N LEU A 34 -21.13 3.33 -53.17
CA LEU A 34 -20.29 2.61 -54.13
C LEU A 34 -18.85 2.45 -53.65
N TYR A 35 -18.30 3.43 -52.93
CA TYR A 35 -16.86 3.53 -52.74
C TYR A 35 -16.40 3.51 -51.28
N ALA A 36 -17.24 3.89 -50.32
CA ALA A 36 -16.81 4.07 -48.92
C ALA A 36 -16.35 2.77 -48.23
N SER A 37 -16.72 1.59 -48.76
CA SER A 37 -16.24 0.29 -48.28
C SER A 37 -14.86 -0.09 -48.80
N ARG A 38 -14.43 0.49 -49.92
CA ARG A 38 -13.16 0.17 -50.61
C ARG A 38 -12.11 1.24 -50.42
N TYR A 39 -12.53 2.51 -50.42
CA TYR A 39 -11.63 3.66 -50.28
C TYR A 39 -12.04 4.46 -49.04
N THR A 40 -11.25 4.34 -47.98
CA THR A 40 -11.48 4.99 -46.69
C THR A 40 -10.68 6.29 -46.55
N THR A 41 -9.45 6.31 -47.08
CA THR A 41 -8.53 7.46 -47.12
C THR A 41 -8.27 7.92 -48.55
N TRP A 42 -7.74 9.13 -48.71
CA TRP A 42 -7.31 9.61 -50.03
C TRP A 42 -6.20 8.76 -50.63
N SER A 43 -5.33 8.16 -49.82
CA SER A 43 -4.30 7.22 -50.27
C SER A 43 -4.90 5.95 -50.89
N ASP A 44 -6.04 5.48 -50.37
CA ASP A 44 -6.69 4.26 -50.88
C ASP A 44 -7.20 4.43 -52.32
N ILE A 45 -7.59 5.66 -52.72
CA ILE A 45 -8.13 5.97 -54.05
C ILE A 45 -7.08 6.58 -54.99
N ALA A 46 -5.88 6.91 -54.49
CA ALA A 46 -4.87 7.68 -55.20
C ALA A 46 -4.49 7.06 -56.56
N GLU A 47 -4.23 5.75 -56.57
CA GLU A 47 -3.81 4.99 -57.76
C GLU A 47 -4.98 4.56 -58.65
N THR A 48 -6.23 4.79 -58.23
CA THR A 48 -7.41 4.42 -59.02
C THR A 48 -7.60 5.39 -60.18
N THR A 49 -7.90 4.87 -61.37
CA THR A 49 -8.16 5.71 -62.56
C THR A 49 -9.62 6.18 -62.64
N ILE A 50 -9.88 7.22 -63.43
CA ILE A 50 -11.25 7.66 -63.71
C ILE A 50 -12.06 6.55 -64.39
N ALA A 51 -11.45 5.82 -65.33
CA ALA A 51 -12.09 4.70 -66.02
C ALA A 51 -12.55 3.63 -65.01
N GLU A 52 -11.69 3.21 -64.09
CA GLU A 52 -12.01 2.22 -63.05
C GLU A 52 -13.16 2.66 -62.14
N LEU A 53 -13.24 3.95 -61.79
CA LEU A 53 -14.38 4.47 -61.03
C LEU A 53 -15.68 4.47 -61.86
N LEU A 54 -15.61 4.72 -63.16
CA LEU A 54 -16.77 4.73 -64.06
C LEU A 54 -17.27 3.32 -64.43
N GLU A 55 -16.42 2.29 -64.34
CA GLU A 55 -16.82 0.89 -64.60
C GLU A 55 -17.85 0.35 -63.60
N SER A 56 -17.92 0.91 -62.40
CA SER A 56 -18.87 0.47 -61.39
C SER A 56 -20.32 0.76 -61.82
N ARG A 57 -21.15 -0.29 -61.95
CA ARG A 57 -22.56 -0.16 -62.37
C ARG A 57 -23.26 0.87 -61.48
N SER A 58 -23.75 1.95 -62.10
CA SER A 58 -24.43 3.09 -61.46
C SER A 58 -23.53 4.23 -60.94
N SER A 59 -22.22 4.18 -61.19
CA SER A 59 -21.34 5.35 -61.12
C SER A 59 -21.57 6.25 -62.33
N GLY A 60 -21.73 7.54 -62.09
CA GLY A 60 -21.88 8.53 -63.17
C GLY A 60 -20.77 9.57 -63.09
N VAL A 61 -20.43 10.17 -64.24
CA VAL A 61 -19.40 11.22 -64.38
C VAL A 61 -19.50 12.30 -63.29
N ARG A 62 -20.72 12.72 -62.94
CA ARG A 62 -20.97 13.71 -61.89
C ARG A 62 -20.52 13.27 -60.50
N THR A 63 -20.62 11.98 -60.19
CA THR A 63 -20.19 11.41 -58.89
C THR A 63 -18.68 11.40 -58.78
N VAL A 64 -17.99 10.96 -59.85
CA VAL A 64 -16.52 10.97 -59.92
C VAL A 64 -15.98 12.40 -59.89
N ALA A 65 -16.61 13.32 -60.64
CA ALA A 65 -16.26 14.74 -60.59
C ALA A 65 -16.41 15.35 -59.18
N SER A 66 -17.44 14.97 -58.42
CA SER A 66 -17.59 15.39 -57.02
C SER A 66 -16.48 14.85 -56.10
N ILE A 67 -15.97 13.64 -56.36
CA ILE A 67 -14.84 13.08 -55.58
C ILE A 67 -13.56 13.87 -55.86
N VAL A 68 -13.27 14.14 -57.14
CA VAL A 68 -12.09 14.93 -57.54
C VAL A 68 -12.20 16.37 -57.01
N ALA A 69 -13.38 16.99 -57.09
CA ALA A 69 -13.61 18.31 -56.50
C ALA A 69 -13.39 18.30 -54.98
N ALA A 70 -13.88 17.28 -54.27
CA ALA A 70 -13.65 17.15 -52.83
C ALA A 70 -12.17 16.93 -52.47
N ALA A 71 -11.38 16.31 -53.35
CA ALA A 71 -9.94 16.19 -53.18
C ALA A 71 -9.24 17.55 -53.34
N HIS A 72 -9.60 18.34 -54.36
CA HIS A 72 -9.12 19.73 -54.51
C HIS A 72 -9.48 20.60 -53.31
N ASP A 73 -10.73 20.50 -52.84
CA ASP A 73 -11.20 21.22 -51.66
C ASP A 73 -10.41 20.80 -50.41
N ALA A 74 -10.12 19.50 -50.26
CA ALA A 74 -9.37 18.98 -49.13
C ALA A 74 -7.93 19.52 -49.10
N VAL A 75 -7.24 19.54 -50.25
CA VAL A 75 -5.88 20.08 -50.36
C VAL A 75 -5.89 21.58 -50.10
N SER A 76 -6.84 22.31 -50.68
CA SER A 76 -6.95 23.76 -50.51
C SER A 76 -7.23 24.13 -49.04
N GLN A 77 -8.15 23.43 -48.38
CA GLN A 77 -8.45 23.62 -46.96
C GLN A 77 -7.26 23.30 -46.06
N LEU A 78 -6.48 22.26 -46.39
CA LEU A 78 -5.28 21.94 -45.63
C LEU A 78 -4.23 23.04 -45.79
N ALA A 79 -3.97 23.50 -47.02
CA ALA A 79 -3.05 24.59 -47.30
C ALA A 79 -3.46 25.89 -46.60
N ASP A 80 -4.74 26.29 -46.70
CA ASP A 80 -5.28 27.46 -46.00
C ASP A 80 -5.17 27.33 -44.47
N SER A 81 -5.36 26.11 -43.96
CA SER A 81 -5.20 25.82 -42.53
C SER A 81 -3.74 25.79 -42.09
N VAL A 82 -2.76 25.74 -42.98
CA VAL A 82 -1.34 25.77 -42.63
C VAL A 82 -0.80 27.20 -42.81
N ASP A 83 -1.06 27.82 -43.96
CA ASP A 83 -0.41 29.07 -44.40
C ASP A 83 -1.28 30.34 -44.28
N GLY A 84 -2.60 30.22 -44.06
CA GLY A 84 -3.54 31.35 -44.01
C GLY A 84 -3.53 32.15 -42.68
N PRO A 85 -4.21 33.32 -42.63
CA PRO A 85 -4.47 34.03 -41.37
C PRO A 85 -5.18 33.12 -40.39
N GLN A 86 -4.64 33.02 -39.18
CA GLN A 86 -4.94 31.94 -38.26
C GLN A 86 -6.18 32.34 -37.43
N PRO A 87 -7.38 31.76 -37.66
CA PRO A 87 -8.51 32.00 -36.78
C PRO A 87 -8.17 31.47 -35.38
N SER A 88 -8.74 32.10 -34.34
CA SER A 88 -8.56 31.59 -32.99
C SER A 88 -9.15 30.17 -32.87
N LEU A 89 -8.72 29.40 -31.86
CA LEU A 89 -9.29 28.07 -31.62
C LEU A 89 -10.80 28.16 -31.36
N ALA A 90 -11.26 29.23 -30.69
CA ALA A 90 -12.67 29.53 -30.48
C ALA A 90 -13.41 29.68 -31.82
N ASP A 91 -12.90 30.50 -32.74
CA ASP A 91 -13.50 30.69 -34.07
C ASP A 91 -13.56 29.38 -34.87
N GLY A 92 -12.51 28.54 -34.76
CA GLY A 92 -12.47 27.23 -35.39
C GLY A 92 -13.54 26.28 -34.84
N LEU A 93 -13.73 26.25 -33.52
CA LEU A 93 -14.76 25.47 -32.85
C LEU A 93 -16.18 25.98 -33.20
N ASP A 94 -16.37 27.30 -33.29
CA ASP A 94 -17.64 27.90 -33.69
C ASP A 94 -17.99 27.54 -35.15
N ARG A 95 -17.01 27.55 -36.06
CA ARG A 95 -17.19 27.07 -37.44
C ARG A 95 -17.54 25.58 -37.50
N LEU A 96 -16.90 24.76 -36.66
CA LEU A 96 -17.23 23.34 -36.55
C LEU A 96 -18.69 23.16 -36.10
N VAL A 97 -19.12 23.89 -35.08
CA VAL A 97 -20.51 23.86 -34.58
C VAL A 97 -21.50 24.30 -35.67
N ALA A 98 -21.21 25.39 -36.37
CA ALA A 98 -22.05 25.89 -37.45
C ALA A 98 -22.25 24.86 -38.58
N GLY A 99 -21.23 24.02 -38.85
CA GLY A 99 -21.28 22.96 -39.86
C GLY A 99 -22.17 21.76 -39.51
N ILE A 100 -22.56 21.60 -38.24
CA ILE A 100 -23.36 20.46 -37.76
C ILE A 100 -24.87 20.67 -38.03
N GLY A 101 -25.30 21.93 -38.09
CA GLY A 101 -26.72 22.31 -38.16
C GLY A 101 -27.39 22.34 -36.78
N GLU A 102 -28.33 23.27 -36.61
CA GLU A 102 -28.90 23.65 -35.30
C GLU A 102 -29.50 22.47 -34.51
N ARG A 103 -30.26 21.59 -35.17
CA ARG A 103 -30.88 20.43 -34.51
C ARG A 103 -29.87 19.42 -34.01
N ASP A 104 -28.90 19.06 -34.84
CA ASP A 104 -27.85 18.09 -34.51
C ASP A 104 -26.94 18.67 -33.42
N HIS A 105 -26.66 19.97 -33.48
CA HIS A 105 -25.95 20.72 -32.45
C HIS A 105 -26.67 20.64 -31.10
N HIS A 106 -27.99 20.90 -31.05
CA HIS A 106 -28.79 20.78 -29.83
C HIS A 106 -28.72 19.37 -29.23
N VAL A 107 -28.80 18.33 -30.07
CA VAL A 107 -28.67 16.93 -29.63
C VAL A 107 -27.30 16.66 -29.04
N LEU A 108 -26.22 17.03 -29.74
CA LEU A 108 -24.86 16.77 -29.28
C LEU A 108 -24.53 17.58 -28.02
N ARG A 109 -24.94 18.85 -27.95
CA ARG A 109 -24.78 19.66 -26.74
C ARG A 109 -25.51 19.02 -25.55
N ALA A 110 -26.73 18.53 -25.72
CA ALA A 110 -27.49 17.93 -24.63
C ALA A 110 -27.02 16.53 -24.20
N ARG A 111 -26.39 15.76 -25.10
CA ARG A 111 -26.09 14.32 -24.89
C ARG A 111 -24.62 13.94 -24.96
N ALA A 112 -23.76 14.79 -25.50
CA ALA A 112 -22.34 14.51 -25.72
C ALA A 112 -21.46 15.34 -24.79
N TRP A 113 -21.43 16.66 -24.96
CA TRP A 113 -20.53 17.57 -24.25
C TRP A 113 -21.20 18.56 -23.30
N GLY A 114 -22.51 18.42 -23.07
CA GLY A 114 -23.21 19.22 -22.08
C GLY A 114 -22.70 18.95 -20.67
N SER A 115 -22.68 19.99 -19.82
CA SER A 115 -22.33 19.87 -18.40
C SER A 115 -23.28 18.93 -17.65
N THR A 116 -24.55 18.89 -18.08
CA THR A 116 -25.56 17.98 -17.55
C THR A 116 -26.21 17.26 -18.72
N GLN A 117 -26.15 15.93 -18.72
CA GLN A 117 -26.77 15.15 -19.79
C GLN A 117 -28.28 15.06 -19.59
N VAL A 118 -29.02 15.51 -20.60
CA VAL A 118 -30.49 15.46 -20.62
C VAL A 118 -30.95 14.05 -21.00
N THR A 119 -32.06 13.57 -20.43
CA THR A 119 -32.65 12.27 -20.82
C THR A 119 -33.17 12.33 -22.26
N GLN A 120 -33.26 11.18 -22.93
CA GLN A 120 -33.77 11.14 -24.31
C GLN A 120 -35.24 11.59 -24.39
N GLU A 121 -36.07 11.24 -23.41
CA GLU A 121 -37.48 11.66 -23.37
C GLU A 121 -37.61 13.18 -23.29
N ARG A 122 -36.86 13.80 -22.38
CA ARG A 122 -36.89 15.25 -22.20
C ARG A 122 -36.36 16.00 -23.42
N LEU A 123 -35.26 15.52 -24.00
CA LEU A 123 -34.70 16.11 -25.21
C LEU A 123 -35.64 15.96 -26.42
N ALA A 124 -36.41 14.87 -26.49
CA ALA A 124 -37.39 14.66 -27.55
C ALA A 124 -38.51 15.70 -27.48
N GLU A 125 -39.00 15.97 -26.26
CA GLU A 125 -40.00 16.99 -25.97
C GLU A 125 -39.49 18.39 -26.38
N GLU A 126 -38.25 18.74 -25.99
CA GLU A 126 -37.62 20.02 -26.34
C GLU A 126 -37.46 20.22 -27.85
N LEU A 127 -37.19 19.14 -28.59
CA LEU A 127 -37.03 19.15 -30.03
C LEU A 127 -38.36 19.04 -30.80
N GLY A 128 -39.49 18.82 -30.12
CA GLY A 128 -40.79 18.58 -30.75
C GLY A 128 -40.83 17.29 -31.57
N VAL A 129 -40.06 16.27 -31.19
CA VAL A 129 -39.96 14.98 -31.89
C VAL A 129 -40.40 13.82 -31.00
N HIS A 130 -40.75 12.68 -31.60
CA HIS A 130 -41.04 11.47 -30.85
C HIS A 130 -39.74 10.86 -30.26
N PRO A 131 -39.71 10.31 -29.03
CA PRO A 131 -38.49 9.72 -28.42
C PRO A 131 -37.78 8.68 -29.29
N THR A 132 -38.54 7.84 -30.02
CA THR A 132 -38.00 6.88 -30.99
C THR A 132 -37.15 7.53 -32.09
N TRP A 133 -37.43 8.77 -32.47
CA TRP A 133 -36.62 9.50 -33.43
C TRP A 133 -35.22 9.75 -32.90
N LEU A 134 -35.08 10.19 -31.64
CA LEU A 134 -33.77 10.40 -31.01
C LEU A 134 -33.00 9.09 -30.93
N TRP A 135 -33.64 8.01 -30.47
CA TRP A 135 -33.01 6.69 -30.41
C TRP A 135 -32.45 6.23 -31.77
N ARG A 136 -33.19 6.46 -32.86
CA ARG A 136 -32.75 6.09 -34.22
C ARG A 136 -31.67 7.00 -34.81
N ASN A 137 -31.64 8.27 -34.43
CA ASN A 137 -30.80 9.27 -35.09
C ASN A 137 -29.57 9.69 -34.27
N GLU A 138 -29.53 9.51 -32.95
CA GLU A 138 -28.41 9.96 -32.11
C GLU A 138 -27.06 9.38 -32.59
N SER A 139 -27.02 8.07 -32.90
CA SER A 139 -25.81 7.44 -33.45
C SER A 139 -25.40 8.00 -34.81
N ARG A 140 -26.36 8.37 -35.67
CA ARG A 140 -26.10 8.95 -36.99
C ARG A 140 -25.59 10.38 -36.86
N ILE A 141 -26.16 11.16 -35.94
CA ILE A 141 -25.72 12.51 -35.61
C ILE A 141 -24.26 12.49 -35.12
N ARG A 142 -23.92 11.59 -34.19
CA ARG A 142 -22.54 11.40 -33.72
C ARG A 142 -21.58 11.00 -34.84
N SER A 143 -22.03 10.12 -35.75
CA SER A 143 -21.21 9.68 -36.90
C SER A 143 -20.95 10.83 -37.88
N ARG A 144 -21.97 11.64 -38.18
CA ARG A 144 -21.83 12.85 -39.02
C ARG A 144 -20.88 13.86 -38.40
N PHE A 145 -20.99 14.08 -37.08
CA PHE A 145 -20.05 14.95 -36.37
C PHE A 145 -18.61 14.43 -36.45
N ALA A 146 -18.40 13.12 -36.26
CA ALA A 146 -17.07 12.51 -36.37
C ALA A 146 -16.51 12.62 -37.81
N GLU A 147 -17.36 12.46 -38.83
CA GLU A 147 -16.99 12.69 -40.23
C GLU A 147 -16.58 14.14 -40.48
N LEU A 148 -17.39 15.11 -40.03
CA LEU A 148 -17.10 16.53 -40.15
C LEU A 148 -15.78 16.88 -39.46
N LEU A 149 -15.57 16.45 -38.22
CA LEU A 149 -14.32 16.69 -37.47
C LEU A 149 -13.09 16.08 -38.15
N SER A 150 -13.26 15.00 -38.91
CA SER A 150 -12.16 14.34 -39.64
C SER A 150 -11.71 15.13 -40.87
N GLU A 151 -12.44 16.16 -41.28
CA GLU A 151 -12.11 16.96 -42.45
C GLU A 151 -10.80 17.76 -42.27
N PRO A 152 -10.09 18.08 -43.37
CA PRO A 152 -8.82 18.80 -43.32
C PRO A 152 -8.93 20.18 -42.65
N GLY A 153 -10.02 20.90 -42.90
CA GLY A 153 -10.27 22.22 -42.30
C GLY A 153 -10.34 22.23 -40.77
N HIS A 154 -10.50 21.06 -40.12
CA HIS A 154 -10.54 20.90 -38.67
C HIS A 154 -9.28 20.24 -38.09
N PHE A 155 -8.21 20.10 -38.88
CA PHE A 155 -6.94 19.50 -38.45
C PHE A 155 -6.42 20.09 -37.14
N ARG A 156 -6.45 21.41 -36.99
CA ARG A 156 -5.98 22.12 -35.78
C ARG A 156 -6.79 21.80 -34.54
N ILE A 157 -8.11 21.64 -34.68
CA ILE A 157 -8.97 21.27 -33.56
C ILE A 157 -8.57 19.88 -33.07
N ARG A 158 -8.36 18.93 -34.00
CA ARG A 158 -7.88 17.59 -33.67
C ARG A 158 -6.49 17.62 -33.02
N GLN A 159 -5.56 18.40 -33.57
CA GLN A 159 -4.22 18.57 -33.02
C GLN A 159 -4.25 19.13 -31.59
N SER A 160 -5.01 20.21 -31.36
CA SER A 160 -5.18 20.81 -30.02
C SER A 160 -5.87 19.85 -29.06
N ALA A 161 -6.85 19.08 -29.52
CA ALA A 161 -7.53 18.08 -28.71
C ALA A 161 -6.60 16.91 -28.33
N ASP A 162 -5.78 16.42 -29.26
CA ASP A 162 -4.79 15.37 -28.99
C ASP A 162 -3.69 15.85 -28.03
N GLU A 163 -3.28 17.12 -28.15
CA GLU A 163 -2.37 17.74 -27.21
C GLU A 163 -2.99 17.91 -25.83
N LEU A 164 -4.23 18.42 -25.75
CA LEU A 164 -4.97 18.55 -24.51
C LEU A 164 -5.13 17.17 -23.84
N ARG A 165 -5.49 16.13 -24.59
CA ARG A 165 -5.60 14.75 -24.07
C ARG A 165 -4.29 14.28 -23.43
N ARG A 166 -3.15 14.52 -24.10
CA ARG A 166 -1.82 14.16 -23.56
C ARG A 166 -1.48 14.92 -22.28
N ARG A 167 -1.84 16.19 -22.19
CA ARG A 167 -1.56 17.04 -21.02
C ARG A 167 -2.48 16.75 -19.84
N LEU A 168 -3.73 16.36 -20.08
CA LEU A 168 -4.70 16.02 -19.03
C LEU A 168 -4.51 14.59 -18.52
N GLY A 169 -4.17 13.63 -19.39
CA GLY A 169 -4.13 12.22 -19.03
C GLY A 169 -5.53 11.65 -18.78
N ILE A 170 -5.63 10.48 -18.14
CA ILE A 170 -6.92 9.76 -18.04
C ILE A 170 -7.81 10.21 -16.87
N TYR A 171 -7.23 10.82 -15.84
CA TYR A 171 -7.94 11.27 -14.64
C TYR A 171 -7.18 12.42 -13.98
N VAL A 172 -7.82 13.58 -13.81
CA VAL A 172 -7.11 14.83 -13.49
C VAL A 172 -8.01 15.81 -12.69
N PRO A 173 -7.45 16.65 -11.80
CA PRO A 173 -8.24 17.65 -11.08
C PRO A 173 -8.85 18.72 -11.99
N ARG A 174 -10.01 19.26 -11.60
CA ARG A 174 -10.72 20.37 -12.27
C ARG A 174 -9.79 21.55 -12.51
N GLU A 175 -9.05 21.98 -11.48
CA GLU A 175 -8.16 23.15 -11.56
C GLU A 175 -7.12 23.01 -12.69
N THR A 176 -6.60 21.80 -12.90
CA THR A 176 -5.67 21.52 -14.00
C THR A 176 -6.36 21.62 -15.35
N VAL A 177 -7.59 21.10 -15.48
CA VAL A 177 -8.38 21.24 -16.71
C VAL A 177 -8.65 22.70 -17.02
N GLU A 178 -9.10 23.47 -16.04
CA GLU A 178 -9.39 24.90 -16.19
C GLU A 178 -8.15 25.68 -16.62
N SER A 179 -6.98 25.39 -16.02
CA SER A 179 -5.71 26.00 -16.41
C SER A 179 -5.30 25.67 -17.84
N GLU A 180 -5.37 24.40 -18.26
CA GLU A 180 -5.01 24.00 -19.62
C GLU A 180 -5.97 24.60 -20.67
N ILE A 181 -7.27 24.71 -20.35
CA ILE A 181 -8.25 25.35 -21.22
C ILE A 181 -8.00 26.87 -21.34
N GLN A 182 -7.66 27.55 -20.24
CA GLN A 182 -7.29 28.97 -20.26
C GLN A 182 -6.03 29.23 -21.08
N GLN A 183 -5.03 28.35 -21.00
CA GLN A 183 -3.82 28.43 -21.84
C GLN A 183 -4.10 28.32 -23.33
N LEU A 184 -5.21 27.66 -23.71
CA LEU A 184 -5.69 27.58 -25.08
C LEU A 184 -6.55 28.80 -25.49
N GLY A 185 -6.69 29.81 -24.63
CA GLY A 185 -7.45 31.04 -24.88
C GLY A 185 -8.96 30.84 -24.84
N LEU A 186 -9.45 29.80 -24.15
CA LEU A 186 -10.87 29.50 -24.01
C LEU A 186 -11.33 29.73 -22.57
N GLU A 187 -12.59 30.14 -22.41
CA GLU A 187 -13.23 30.21 -21.09
C GLU A 187 -13.62 28.80 -20.63
N PRO A 188 -13.21 28.33 -19.43
CA PRO A 188 -13.41 26.94 -19.00
C PRO A 188 -14.85 26.45 -18.99
N THR A 189 -15.80 27.35 -18.71
CA THR A 189 -17.23 27.02 -18.65
C THR A 189 -17.94 27.13 -20.00
N SER A 190 -17.26 27.63 -21.04
CA SER A 190 -17.82 27.85 -22.38
C SER A 190 -18.19 26.55 -23.09
N GLU A 191 -19.08 26.65 -24.08
CA GLU A 191 -19.40 25.52 -24.94
C GLU A 191 -18.18 25.05 -25.76
N ALA A 192 -17.37 25.98 -26.25
CA ALA A 192 -16.14 25.68 -27.00
C ALA A 192 -15.18 24.81 -26.17
N ALA A 193 -14.96 25.14 -24.89
CA ALA A 193 -14.14 24.34 -23.98
C ALA A 193 -14.69 22.93 -23.80
N ARG A 194 -16.01 22.80 -23.60
CA ARG A 194 -16.66 21.48 -23.44
C ARG A 194 -16.59 20.63 -24.70
N LEU A 195 -16.78 21.25 -25.87
CA LEU A 195 -16.61 20.59 -27.16
C LEU A 195 -15.18 20.09 -27.32
N LEU A 196 -14.18 20.91 -27.00
CA LEU A 196 -12.78 20.52 -27.07
C LEU A 196 -12.46 19.36 -26.12
N LEU A 197 -12.95 19.40 -24.89
CA LEU A 197 -12.84 18.30 -23.90
C LEU A 197 -13.52 17.02 -24.39
N TYR A 198 -14.65 17.14 -25.07
CA TYR A 198 -15.34 15.99 -25.66
C TYR A 198 -14.52 15.36 -26.80
N VAL A 199 -13.90 16.19 -27.64
CA VAL A 199 -13.07 15.74 -28.76
C VAL A 199 -11.75 15.13 -28.26
N ALA A 200 -11.14 15.69 -27.23
CA ALA A 200 -9.85 15.23 -26.69
C ALA A 200 -9.92 13.80 -26.13
N GLY A 201 -10.97 13.46 -25.40
CA GLY A 201 -11.11 12.14 -24.79
C GLY A 201 -12.27 12.19 -23.82
N PRO A 202 -13.50 11.95 -24.31
CA PRO A 202 -14.76 12.56 -23.86
C PRO A 202 -14.78 12.85 -22.36
N TYR A 203 -14.18 13.97 -21.97
CA TYR A 203 -13.86 14.21 -20.57
C TYR A 203 -15.13 14.55 -19.84
N LYS A 204 -15.39 13.82 -18.75
CA LYS A 204 -16.57 14.01 -17.92
C LYS A 204 -16.16 14.50 -16.55
N GLU A 205 -16.89 15.51 -16.09
CA GLU A 205 -16.79 16.02 -14.74
C GLU A 205 -17.36 15.00 -13.74
N ASN A 206 -16.62 14.74 -12.67
CA ASN A 206 -17.00 13.90 -11.54
C ASN A 206 -16.50 14.57 -10.25
N GLY A 207 -17.33 15.43 -9.67
CA GLY A 207 -16.93 16.27 -8.54
C GLY A 207 -15.83 17.27 -8.93
N ASP A 208 -14.72 17.25 -8.20
CA ASP A 208 -13.56 18.13 -8.48
C ASP A 208 -12.55 17.53 -9.46
N TRP A 209 -12.96 16.49 -10.19
CA TRP A 209 -12.10 15.74 -11.12
C TRP A 209 -12.76 15.60 -12.50
N PHE A 210 -11.92 15.41 -13.51
CA PHE A 210 -12.33 15.02 -14.86
C PHE A 210 -11.73 13.65 -15.20
N GLU A 211 -12.53 12.81 -15.85
CA GLU A 211 -12.09 11.52 -16.36
C GLU A 211 -12.28 11.41 -17.87
N ASP A 212 -11.33 10.77 -18.56
CA ASP A 212 -11.54 10.32 -19.93
C ASP A 212 -12.51 9.13 -19.92
N ALA A 213 -13.79 9.40 -20.22
CA ALA A 213 -14.84 8.40 -20.18
C ALA A 213 -14.65 7.28 -21.21
N SER A 214 -13.86 7.50 -22.27
CA SER A 214 -13.56 6.46 -23.26
C SER A 214 -12.65 5.36 -22.72
N GLN A 215 -11.85 5.68 -21.70
CA GLN A 215 -10.91 4.75 -21.06
C GLN A 215 -11.36 4.31 -19.67
N GLY A 216 -12.42 4.89 -19.12
CA GLY A 216 -12.86 4.64 -17.75
C GLY A 216 -11.77 5.04 -16.75
N GLY A 217 -11.26 6.27 -16.89
CA GLY A 217 -10.08 6.79 -16.20
C GLY A 217 -10.05 6.48 -14.70
N LEU A 218 -11.11 6.88 -13.97
CA LEU A 218 -11.19 6.64 -12.52
C LEU A 218 -11.09 5.14 -12.19
N ARG A 219 -11.86 4.29 -12.88
CA ARG A 219 -11.87 2.84 -12.65
C ARG A 219 -10.47 2.23 -12.85
N ARG A 220 -9.70 2.71 -13.83
CA ARG A 220 -8.35 2.21 -14.13
C ARG A 220 -7.34 2.62 -13.07
N VAL A 221 -7.29 3.90 -12.69
CA VAL A 221 -6.36 4.38 -11.65
C VAL A 221 -6.64 3.70 -10.31
N ASP A 222 -7.92 3.53 -9.97
CA ASP A 222 -8.36 2.81 -8.78
C ASP A 222 -7.97 1.33 -8.79
N ALA A 223 -8.09 0.67 -9.95
CA ALA A 223 -7.67 -0.72 -10.09
C ALA A 223 -6.16 -0.87 -9.93
N CYS A 224 -5.38 0.09 -10.45
CA CYS A 224 -3.93 0.14 -10.28
C CYS A 224 -3.54 0.31 -8.81
N ALA A 225 -4.08 1.32 -8.12
CA ALA A 225 -3.81 1.55 -6.71
C ALA A 225 -4.14 0.30 -5.86
N ARG A 226 -5.32 -0.32 -6.11
CA ARG A 226 -5.70 -1.58 -5.44
C ARG A 226 -4.74 -2.73 -5.74
N ARG A 227 -4.21 -2.85 -6.96
CA ARG A 227 -3.24 -3.89 -7.34
C ARG A 227 -1.92 -3.71 -6.60
N LEU A 228 -1.42 -2.48 -6.48
CA LEU A 228 -0.19 -2.17 -5.74
C LEU A 228 -0.32 -2.53 -4.26
N PHE A 229 -1.42 -2.13 -3.62
CA PHE A 229 -1.65 -2.45 -2.21
C PHE A 229 -1.93 -3.94 -1.93
N ARG A 230 -2.28 -4.74 -2.95
CA ARG A 230 -2.33 -6.21 -2.84
C ARG A 230 -0.94 -6.84 -2.89
N GLY A 231 -0.01 -6.26 -3.65
CA GLY A 231 1.38 -6.73 -3.73
C GLY A 231 2.20 -6.43 -2.49
N GLY A 232 1.88 -5.34 -1.78
CA GLY A 232 2.50 -4.99 -0.50
C GLY A 232 1.69 -3.94 0.24
N PRO A 233 1.56 -4.04 1.58
CA PRO A 233 0.66 -3.18 2.34
C PRO A 233 1.18 -1.73 2.54
N ALA A 234 2.42 -1.45 2.18
CA ALA A 234 3.03 -0.13 2.21
C ALA A 234 3.69 0.17 0.86
N GLN A 235 3.44 1.34 0.30
CA GLN A 235 3.97 1.77 -0.99
C GLN A 235 4.61 3.16 -0.85
N THR A 236 5.73 3.40 -1.52
CA THR A 236 6.35 4.73 -1.55
C THR A 236 5.59 5.64 -2.52
N LEU A 237 5.73 6.96 -2.34
CA LEU A 237 5.19 7.91 -3.31
C LEU A 237 5.77 7.69 -4.71
N GLU A 238 7.05 7.33 -4.79
CA GLU A 238 7.74 7.08 -6.05
C GLU A 238 7.14 5.90 -6.81
N THR A 239 6.90 4.77 -6.14
CA THR A 239 6.26 3.59 -6.76
C THR A 239 4.83 3.91 -7.19
N LEU A 240 4.05 4.57 -6.33
CA LEU A 240 2.68 4.98 -6.67
C LEU A 240 2.64 5.92 -7.87
N ALA A 241 3.52 6.94 -7.89
CA ALA A 241 3.59 7.90 -8.99
C ALA A 241 4.03 7.25 -10.29
N GLY A 242 5.04 6.39 -10.27
CA GLY A 242 5.50 5.67 -11.46
C GLY A 242 4.40 4.82 -12.10
N GLU A 243 3.71 4.02 -11.29
CA GLU A 243 2.69 3.08 -11.75
C GLU A 243 1.39 3.78 -12.18
N LEU A 244 0.94 4.80 -11.43
CA LEU A 244 -0.25 5.57 -11.82
C LEU A 244 0.01 6.41 -13.08
N THR A 245 1.21 6.95 -13.25
CA THR A 245 1.59 7.64 -14.49
C THR A 245 1.68 6.67 -15.68
N ALA A 246 2.14 5.44 -15.48
CA ALA A 246 2.13 4.40 -16.52
C ALA A 246 0.71 4.02 -16.98
N GLU A 247 -0.30 4.14 -16.10
CA GLU A 247 -1.71 3.97 -16.47
C GLU A 247 -2.29 5.18 -17.25
N GLY A 248 -1.54 6.28 -17.36
CA GLY A 248 -1.92 7.48 -18.10
C GLY A 248 -2.33 8.66 -17.22
N MET A 249 -2.07 8.60 -15.91
CA MET A 249 -2.31 9.74 -15.01
C MET A 249 -1.19 10.77 -15.09
N ARG A 250 -1.53 12.06 -15.01
CA ARG A 250 -0.54 13.13 -14.92
C ARG A 250 0.23 13.01 -13.59
N ARG A 251 1.56 13.19 -13.62
CA ARG A 251 2.42 12.92 -12.44
C ARG A 251 2.11 13.84 -11.25
N ASP A 252 1.82 15.11 -11.51
CA ASP A 252 1.41 16.11 -10.51
C ASP A 252 -0.03 15.91 -9.98
N ALA A 253 -0.88 15.19 -10.71
CA ALA A 253 -2.20 14.79 -10.25
C ALA A 253 -2.18 13.62 -9.25
N VAL A 254 -1.08 12.86 -9.17
CA VAL A 254 -0.99 11.67 -8.30
C VAL A 254 -1.16 12.03 -6.81
N PRO A 255 -0.43 13.00 -6.22
CA PRO A 255 -0.62 13.31 -4.80
C PRO A 255 -2.05 13.73 -4.44
N PRO A 256 -2.71 14.66 -5.16
CA PRO A 256 -4.13 14.98 -4.93
C PRO A 256 -5.05 13.76 -5.01
N TYR A 257 -4.78 12.82 -5.93
CA TYR A 257 -5.56 11.58 -6.01
C TYR A 257 -5.37 10.69 -4.80
N LEU A 258 -4.13 10.52 -4.32
CA LEU A 258 -3.84 9.74 -3.11
C LEU A 258 -4.55 10.30 -1.87
N ASP A 259 -4.70 11.63 -1.79
CA ASP A 259 -5.42 12.30 -0.71
C ASP A 259 -6.92 11.93 -0.69
N THR A 260 -7.51 11.60 -1.85
CA THR A 260 -8.91 11.13 -1.93
C THR A 260 -9.12 9.73 -1.33
N LEU A 261 -8.06 8.91 -1.22
CA LEU A 261 -8.16 7.51 -0.83
C LEU A 261 -8.12 7.27 0.69
N ALA A 262 -8.07 8.34 1.50
CA ALA A 262 -8.00 8.29 2.96
C ALA A 262 -6.88 7.36 3.48
N LEU A 263 -5.72 7.37 2.79
CA LEU A 263 -4.58 6.54 3.12
C LEU A 263 -3.94 6.98 4.44
N SER A 264 -3.45 6.01 5.21
CA SER A 264 -2.57 6.30 6.34
C SER A 264 -1.16 6.53 5.82
N ARG A 265 -0.48 7.55 6.35
CA ARG A 265 0.92 7.83 6.01
C ARG A 265 1.81 7.56 7.21
N ILE A 266 2.84 6.74 7.01
CA ILE A 266 3.87 6.48 8.02
C ILE A 266 5.22 6.74 7.36
N GLY A 267 5.88 7.82 7.79
CA GLY A 267 7.08 8.34 7.14
C GLY A 267 6.85 8.65 5.64
N GLY A 268 7.67 8.05 4.77
CA GLY A 268 7.60 8.20 3.32
C GLY A 268 6.63 7.25 2.61
N THR A 269 5.88 6.42 3.33
CA THR A 269 5.03 5.37 2.75
C THR A 269 3.55 5.59 3.01
N TYR A 270 2.74 5.15 2.04
CA TYR A 270 1.29 5.14 2.07
C TYR A 270 0.78 3.74 2.36
N LEU A 271 -0.24 3.65 3.20
CA LEU A 271 -0.89 2.42 3.60
C LEU A 271 -2.41 2.55 3.45
N PRO A 272 -3.12 1.47 3.06
CA PRO A 272 -4.57 1.45 3.10
C PRO A 272 -5.12 1.79 4.50
N PRO A 273 -6.25 2.49 4.63
CA PRO A 273 -6.79 2.93 5.93
C PRO A 273 -7.01 1.80 6.95
N ARG A 274 -7.36 0.59 6.48
CA ARG A 274 -7.59 -0.60 7.31
C ARG A 274 -6.36 -1.51 7.44
N SER A 275 -5.16 -0.97 7.27
CA SER A 275 -3.92 -1.74 7.41
C SER A 275 -3.75 -2.27 8.83
N GLY A 276 -3.43 -3.56 8.94
CA GLY A 276 -3.17 -4.20 10.23
C GLY A 276 -1.89 -3.70 10.89
N LEU A 277 -1.78 -3.93 12.20
CA LEU A 277 -0.65 -3.44 13.02
C LEU A 277 0.73 -3.88 12.47
N ARG A 278 0.86 -5.12 11.98
CA ARG A 278 2.12 -5.62 11.39
C ARG A 278 2.59 -4.75 10.23
N ALA A 279 1.70 -4.40 9.29
CA ALA A 279 2.06 -3.56 8.15
C ALA A 279 2.50 -2.17 8.58
N LYS A 280 1.84 -1.60 9.59
CA LYS A 280 2.20 -0.31 10.17
C LYS A 280 3.58 -0.35 10.86
N ILE A 281 3.90 -1.44 11.58
CA ILE A 281 5.23 -1.64 12.18
C ILE A 281 6.31 -1.76 11.10
N VAL A 282 6.04 -2.52 10.03
CA VAL A 282 6.98 -2.63 8.90
C VAL A 282 7.27 -1.27 8.28
N ALA A 283 6.21 -0.50 7.98
CA ALA A 283 6.35 0.85 7.44
C ALA A 283 7.11 1.80 8.38
N ALA A 284 6.89 1.71 9.69
CA ALA A 284 7.61 2.52 10.68
C ALA A 284 9.11 2.19 10.72
N LEU A 285 9.46 0.90 10.77
CA LEU A 285 10.85 0.45 10.75
C LEU A 285 11.54 0.84 9.44
N ASP A 286 10.91 0.57 8.30
CA ASP A 286 11.44 0.90 6.98
C ASP A 286 11.69 2.41 6.83
N ALA A 287 10.71 3.23 7.25
CA ALA A 287 10.84 4.68 7.23
C ALA A 287 11.95 5.21 8.16
N ALA A 288 12.22 4.54 9.28
CA ALA A 288 13.29 4.93 10.19
C ALA A 288 14.68 4.49 9.71
N GLY A 289 14.78 3.42 8.92
CA GLY A 289 16.05 2.88 8.43
C GLY A 289 17.02 2.38 9.52
N ARG A 290 16.54 2.22 10.75
CA ARG A 290 17.32 1.75 11.91
C ARG A 290 16.45 0.93 12.87
N PRO A 291 17.04 0.10 13.74
CA PRO A 291 16.29 -0.56 14.79
C PRO A 291 15.58 0.47 15.70
N MET A 292 14.40 0.11 16.18
CA MET A 292 13.56 0.97 17.02
C MET A 292 13.04 0.21 18.25
N THR A 293 12.73 0.94 19.31
CA THR A 293 11.99 0.40 20.45
C THR A 293 10.50 0.32 20.16
N ALA A 294 9.76 -0.45 20.96
CA ALA A 294 8.31 -0.53 20.81
C ALA A 294 7.62 0.81 21.07
N GLU A 295 8.16 1.64 21.97
CA GLU A 295 7.69 2.99 22.25
C GLU A 295 7.90 3.92 21.05
N GLU A 296 9.08 3.88 20.43
CA GLU A 296 9.37 4.67 19.22
C GLU A 296 8.44 4.27 18.06
N ILE A 297 8.25 2.96 17.84
CA ILE A 297 7.35 2.43 16.80
C ILE A 297 5.91 2.87 17.09
N SER A 298 5.46 2.75 18.35
CA SER A 298 4.14 3.16 18.78
C SER A 298 3.88 4.63 18.46
N GLY A 299 4.84 5.51 18.75
CA GLY A 299 4.75 6.94 18.46
C GLY A 299 4.69 7.22 16.96
N MET A 300 5.41 6.46 16.12
CA MET A 300 5.41 6.65 14.67
C MET A 300 4.12 6.14 13.99
N VAL A 301 3.52 5.09 14.53
CA VAL A 301 2.27 4.51 14.01
C VAL A 301 1.03 5.35 14.39
N GLY A 302 1.10 6.09 15.49
CA GLY A 302 0.09 7.03 15.96
C GLY A 302 -0.65 6.60 17.23
N ASP A 303 -1.38 7.55 17.83
CA ASP A 303 -1.86 7.52 19.23
C ASP A 303 -2.84 6.39 19.60
N SER A 304 -3.40 5.70 18.62
CA SER A 304 -4.32 4.58 18.86
C SER A 304 -3.62 3.24 19.15
N VAL A 305 -2.30 3.17 18.98
CA VAL A 305 -1.51 1.97 19.19
C VAL A 305 -0.65 2.14 20.44
N SER A 306 -0.65 1.13 21.32
CA SER A 306 0.21 1.12 22.51
C SER A 306 1.48 0.31 22.28
N ALA A 307 2.57 0.72 22.93
CA ALA A 307 3.84 -0.02 22.94
C ALA A 307 3.69 -1.49 23.35
N LYS A 308 2.76 -1.79 24.28
CA LYS A 308 2.42 -3.17 24.67
C LYS A 308 1.86 -3.99 23.50
N SER A 309 1.01 -3.39 22.68
CA SER A 309 0.43 -4.05 21.49
C SER A 309 1.48 -4.25 20.41
N VAL A 310 2.38 -3.27 20.23
CA VAL A 310 3.55 -3.38 19.35
C VAL A 310 4.45 -4.52 19.78
N LEU A 311 4.86 -4.57 21.06
CA LEU A 311 5.67 -5.68 21.60
C LEU A 311 5.01 -7.04 21.36
N LYS A 312 3.71 -7.15 21.59
CA LYS A 312 2.98 -8.39 21.32
C LYS A 312 3.02 -8.79 19.84
N ALA A 313 2.96 -7.84 18.92
CA ALA A 313 3.02 -8.10 17.47
C ALA A 313 4.43 -8.41 16.96
N LEU A 314 5.46 -7.85 17.61
CA LEU A 314 6.86 -8.13 17.33
C LEU A 314 7.26 -9.54 17.77
N HIS A 315 6.79 -9.97 18.95
CA HIS A 315 7.07 -11.30 19.47
C HIS A 315 6.39 -12.42 18.66
N GLY A 316 7.15 -13.47 18.33
CA GLY A 316 6.63 -14.65 17.64
C GLY A 316 6.34 -14.45 16.16
N ASN A 317 6.91 -13.40 15.56
CA ASN A 317 6.76 -13.08 14.14
C ASN A 317 8.13 -12.99 13.46
N ASP A 318 8.35 -13.86 12.48
CA ASP A 318 9.61 -13.99 11.72
C ASP A 318 9.97 -12.77 10.86
N THR A 319 9.02 -11.85 10.66
CA THR A 319 9.26 -10.59 9.94
C THR A 319 10.16 -9.65 10.73
N PHE A 320 10.20 -9.80 12.06
CA PHE A 320 10.94 -8.92 12.95
C PHE A 320 12.05 -9.67 13.64
N ARG A 321 13.18 -8.99 13.82
CA ARG A 321 14.34 -9.50 14.57
C ARG A 321 14.61 -8.58 15.73
N ARG A 322 14.82 -9.17 16.92
CA ARG A 322 15.26 -8.43 18.10
C ARG A 322 16.77 -8.19 18.00
N THR A 323 17.19 -6.95 18.10
CA THR A 323 18.61 -6.54 17.93
C THR A 323 19.25 -6.09 19.24
N SER A 324 18.46 -5.81 20.27
CA SER A 324 18.94 -5.52 21.63
C SER A 324 17.86 -5.87 22.67
N ARG A 325 18.03 -5.43 23.92
CA ARG A 325 17.01 -5.65 24.96
C ARG A 325 15.67 -4.99 24.59
N THR A 326 15.66 -3.83 23.97
CA THR A 326 14.44 -3.13 23.55
C THR A 326 14.34 -2.89 22.05
N GLY A 327 15.43 -3.04 21.30
CA GLY A 327 15.51 -2.76 19.87
C GLY A 327 15.00 -3.89 18.99
N TRP A 328 14.28 -3.51 17.94
CA TRP A 328 13.72 -4.39 16.91
C TRP A 328 14.00 -3.84 15.53
N ALA A 329 14.24 -4.73 14.58
CA ALA A 329 14.48 -4.43 13.18
C ALA A 329 13.67 -5.36 12.27
N LEU A 330 13.63 -5.07 10.97
CA LEU A 330 13.15 -6.01 9.96
C LEU A 330 14.14 -7.17 9.83
N ALA A 331 13.64 -8.41 9.74
CA ALA A 331 14.48 -9.60 9.70
C ALA A 331 15.38 -9.68 8.45
N GLY A 332 15.00 -9.03 7.36
CA GLY A 332 15.79 -8.90 6.13
C GLY A 332 16.99 -7.95 6.24
N TRP A 333 17.09 -7.17 7.32
CA TRP A 333 18.23 -6.28 7.54
C TRP A 333 19.44 -7.03 8.13
N SER A 334 20.64 -6.49 7.90
CA SER A 334 21.91 -7.05 8.35
C SER A 334 22.21 -6.74 9.84
N TYR A 335 21.29 -7.08 10.73
CA TYR A 335 21.49 -7.01 12.18
C TYR A 335 21.59 -8.42 12.79
N PRO A 336 22.57 -8.68 13.69
CA PRO A 336 22.62 -9.90 14.48
C PRO A 336 21.37 -10.05 15.37
N GLU A 337 20.95 -11.27 15.60
CA GLU A 337 19.86 -11.56 16.53
C GLU A 337 20.37 -11.52 17.98
N TYR A 338 19.67 -10.77 18.82
CA TYR A 338 19.99 -10.65 20.23
C TYR A 338 19.40 -11.82 21.02
N GLY A 339 20.28 -12.70 21.50
CA GLY A 339 19.91 -13.90 22.28
C GLY A 339 19.62 -13.65 23.77
N GLY A 340 19.72 -12.40 24.25
CA GLY A 340 19.64 -12.08 25.67
C GLY A 340 21.01 -11.94 26.33
N ILE A 341 21.05 -11.32 27.53
CA ILE A 341 22.30 -10.95 28.20
C ILE A 341 23.23 -12.16 28.39
N ALA A 342 22.71 -13.29 28.87
CA ALA A 342 23.52 -14.49 29.08
C ALA A 342 24.16 -15.01 27.78
N GLN A 343 23.39 -15.09 26.69
CA GLN A 343 23.91 -15.56 25.40
C GLN A 343 24.97 -14.60 24.85
N GLU A 344 24.73 -13.29 24.97
CA GLU A 344 25.68 -12.28 24.52
C GLU A 344 26.99 -12.29 25.33
N LEU A 345 26.92 -12.62 26.62
CA LEU A 345 28.09 -12.84 27.47
C LEU A 345 28.85 -14.09 27.03
N THR A 346 28.15 -15.22 26.83
CA THR A 346 28.75 -16.46 26.33
C THR A 346 29.47 -16.25 25.01
N ASN A 347 28.80 -15.65 24.02
CA ASN A 347 29.38 -15.38 22.69
C ASN A 347 30.68 -14.58 22.78
N ARG A 348 30.74 -13.56 23.64
CA ARG A 348 31.94 -12.73 23.83
C ARG A 348 33.06 -13.46 24.53
N ILE A 349 32.75 -14.23 25.57
CA ILE A 349 33.73 -15.04 26.28
C ILE A 349 34.34 -16.09 25.34
N GLU A 350 33.52 -16.76 24.53
CA GLU A 350 33.96 -17.73 23.54
C GLU A 350 34.81 -17.10 22.44
N ALA A 351 34.38 -15.95 21.89
CA ALA A 351 35.15 -15.20 20.90
C ALA A 351 36.52 -14.73 21.42
N ALA A 352 36.64 -14.48 22.73
CA ALA A 352 37.91 -14.15 23.40
C ALA A 352 38.78 -15.38 23.73
N GLY A 353 38.45 -16.57 23.24
CA GLY A 353 39.18 -17.81 23.52
C GLY A 353 38.76 -18.50 24.82
N GLY A 354 37.54 -18.25 25.30
CA GLY A 354 36.91 -18.94 26.43
C GLY A 354 37.12 -18.32 27.81
N ARG A 355 37.90 -17.23 27.92
CA ARG A 355 38.06 -16.45 29.17
C ARG A 355 38.47 -15.01 28.86
N MET A 356 38.02 -14.05 29.67
CA MET A 356 38.40 -12.64 29.49
C MET A 356 38.29 -11.81 30.79
N PRO A 357 38.90 -10.63 30.88
CA PRO A 357 38.73 -9.73 32.03
C PRO A 357 37.28 -9.23 32.15
N VAL A 358 36.74 -9.22 33.37
CA VAL A 358 35.35 -8.76 33.63
C VAL A 358 35.14 -7.31 33.16
N ARG A 359 36.13 -6.43 33.39
CA ARG A 359 36.04 -5.02 32.97
C ARG A 359 35.91 -4.89 31.45
N THR A 360 36.75 -5.61 30.68
CA THR A 360 36.68 -5.64 29.22
C THR A 360 35.32 -6.14 28.74
N LEU A 361 34.79 -7.22 29.36
CA LEU A 361 33.47 -7.75 28.99
C LEU A 361 32.34 -6.76 29.27
N LEU A 362 32.39 -6.04 30.39
CA LEU A 362 31.42 -4.99 30.71
C LEU A 362 31.48 -3.86 29.67
N ASP A 363 32.68 -3.37 29.36
CA ASP A 363 32.86 -2.29 28.39
C ASP A 363 32.34 -2.72 26.99
N ASP A 364 32.64 -3.94 26.56
CA ASP A 364 32.16 -4.49 25.27
C ASP A 364 30.64 -4.67 25.24
N MET A 365 30.03 -5.13 26.34
CA MET A 365 28.58 -5.30 26.45
C MET A 365 27.84 -3.97 26.41
N LEU A 366 28.31 -2.97 27.17
CA LEU A 366 27.66 -1.65 27.23
C LEU A 366 27.86 -0.86 25.93
N LYS A 367 28.99 -1.05 25.25
CA LYS A 367 29.23 -0.47 23.92
C LYS A 367 28.33 -1.08 22.85
N ALA A 368 28.16 -2.40 22.86
CA ALA A 368 27.33 -3.10 21.89
C ALA A 368 25.83 -2.91 22.14
N PHE A 369 25.42 -2.80 23.41
CA PHE A 369 24.02 -2.71 23.81
C PHE A 369 23.81 -1.56 24.81
N PRO A 370 23.67 -0.31 24.32
CA PRO A 370 23.52 0.87 25.17
C PRO A 370 22.24 0.87 26.05
N ASP A 371 21.26 0.03 25.71
CA ASP A 371 20.01 -0.15 26.44
C ASP A 371 20.08 -1.17 27.59
N ILE A 372 21.27 -1.73 27.85
CA ILE A 372 21.57 -2.61 28.97
C ILE A 372 22.32 -1.83 30.05
N LYS A 373 21.92 -2.01 31.32
CA LYS A 373 22.60 -1.41 32.46
C LYS A 373 23.75 -2.29 32.94
N GLU A 374 24.84 -1.69 33.40
CA GLU A 374 25.97 -2.42 33.98
C GLU A 374 25.53 -3.34 35.13
N SER A 375 24.62 -2.86 35.98
CA SER A 375 24.05 -3.66 37.07
C SER A 375 23.39 -4.94 36.56
N SER A 376 22.67 -4.89 35.43
CA SER A 376 22.09 -6.08 34.81
C SER A 376 23.18 -7.05 34.34
N VAL A 377 24.24 -6.55 33.69
CA VAL A 377 25.35 -7.41 33.26
C VAL A 377 26.00 -8.10 34.46
N ARG A 378 26.26 -7.34 35.54
CA ARG A 378 26.82 -7.90 36.78
C ARG A 378 25.89 -8.93 37.42
N THR A 379 24.58 -8.69 37.42
CA THR A 379 23.59 -9.67 37.89
C THR A 379 23.68 -10.97 37.08
N TYR A 380 23.83 -10.89 35.76
CA TYR A 380 23.98 -12.08 34.91
C TYR A 380 25.33 -12.77 35.11
N LEU A 381 26.43 -12.02 35.30
CA LEU A 381 27.75 -12.60 35.62
C LEU A 381 27.78 -13.34 36.97
N ALA A 382 26.91 -12.96 37.91
CA ALA A 382 26.74 -13.64 39.18
C ALA A 382 25.87 -14.90 39.10
N THR A 383 25.31 -15.21 37.94
CA THR A 383 24.56 -16.47 37.73
C THR A 383 25.49 -17.67 37.70
N LEU A 384 24.92 -18.87 37.81
CA LEU A 384 25.68 -20.11 37.81
C LEU A 384 26.28 -20.46 36.43
N ALA A 385 25.88 -19.79 35.34
CA ALA A 385 26.44 -20.03 34.01
C ALA A 385 27.90 -19.58 33.88
N PHE A 386 28.39 -18.73 34.79
CA PHE A 386 29.73 -18.16 34.71
C PHE A 386 30.55 -18.46 35.97
N VAL A 387 31.87 -18.48 35.80
CA VAL A 387 32.84 -18.57 36.89
C VAL A 387 33.70 -17.32 36.84
N THR A 388 33.69 -16.55 37.93
CA THR A 388 34.47 -15.31 38.06
C THR A 388 35.54 -15.49 39.12
N GLU A 389 36.81 -15.39 38.74
CA GLU A 389 37.97 -15.58 39.61
C GLU A 389 39.06 -14.56 39.27
N ARG A 390 39.63 -13.90 40.29
CA ARG A 390 40.74 -12.93 40.14
C ARG A 390 40.50 -11.86 39.05
N GLY A 391 39.25 -11.40 38.90
CA GLY A 391 38.86 -10.39 37.92
C GLY A 391 38.69 -10.91 36.48
N MET A 392 38.83 -12.22 36.26
CA MET A 392 38.57 -12.91 34.99
C MET A 392 37.25 -13.64 35.06
N VAL A 393 36.56 -13.77 33.92
CA VAL A 393 35.35 -14.56 33.77
C VAL A 393 35.48 -15.57 32.63
N ARG A 394 34.87 -16.73 32.82
CA ARG A 394 34.69 -17.79 31.83
C ARG A 394 33.31 -18.43 31.97
N CYS A 395 32.84 -19.12 30.93
CA CYS A 395 31.68 -19.98 31.05
C CYS A 395 31.98 -21.15 32.01
N ARG A 396 30.97 -21.55 32.77
CA ARG A 396 31.03 -22.71 33.65
C ARG A 396 31.17 -23.99 32.82
N ARG A 397 32.00 -24.90 33.29
CA ARG A 397 32.25 -26.22 32.73
C ARG A 397 31.67 -27.31 33.64
N PRO A 398 31.40 -28.51 33.11
CA PRO A 398 30.84 -29.62 33.90
C PRO A 398 31.68 -30.00 35.12
N GLU A 399 33.01 -29.86 35.05
CA GLU A 399 33.94 -30.16 36.13
C GLU A 399 34.01 -29.10 37.24
N ASP A 400 33.37 -27.95 37.06
CA ASP A 400 33.42 -26.87 38.05
C ASP A 400 32.62 -27.21 39.31
N VAL A 401 33.23 -26.96 40.46
CA VAL A 401 32.57 -27.14 41.75
C VAL A 401 31.40 -26.15 41.89
N TRP A 402 30.24 -26.68 42.30
CA TRP A 402 29.07 -25.87 42.59
C TRP A 402 29.26 -25.06 43.90
N PRO A 403 28.70 -23.84 43.99
CA PRO A 403 28.70 -23.10 45.25
C PRO A 403 28.06 -23.91 46.38
N SER A 404 28.61 -23.80 47.59
CA SER A 404 28.04 -24.46 48.76
C SER A 404 26.64 -23.93 49.04
N ILE A 405 25.65 -24.83 49.06
CA ILE A 405 24.26 -24.50 49.39
C ILE A 405 24.09 -24.65 50.92
N PRO A 406 23.60 -23.63 51.64
CA PRO A 406 23.37 -23.73 53.07
C PRO A 406 22.20 -24.68 53.38
N SER A 407 22.10 -25.11 54.64
CA SER A 407 21.01 -25.98 55.11
C SER A 407 19.64 -25.32 54.93
N LEU A 408 18.59 -26.12 54.69
CA LEU A 408 17.19 -25.66 54.65
C LEU A 408 16.79 -24.85 55.89
N SER A 409 17.37 -25.17 57.05
CA SER A 409 17.13 -24.46 58.31
C SER A 409 17.52 -22.98 58.30
N THR A 410 18.27 -22.52 57.29
CA THR A 410 18.62 -21.10 57.14
C THR A 410 17.57 -20.29 56.41
N VAL A 411 16.52 -20.94 55.86
CA VAL A 411 15.45 -20.27 55.10
C VAL A 411 14.26 -20.02 56.04
N PRO A 412 13.93 -18.75 56.36
CA PRO A 412 12.78 -18.43 57.20
C PRO A 412 11.47 -18.97 56.60
N GLY A 413 10.67 -19.65 57.42
CA GLY A 413 9.39 -20.23 56.98
C GLY A 413 9.51 -21.53 56.19
N ALA A 414 10.71 -22.06 55.98
CA ALA A 414 10.93 -23.39 55.42
C ALA A 414 11.08 -24.44 56.52
N VAL A 415 10.34 -25.56 56.41
CA VAL A 415 10.34 -26.62 57.42
C VAL A 415 10.33 -27.97 56.74
N ARG A 416 11.16 -28.90 57.22
CA ARG A 416 11.07 -30.32 56.85
C ARG A 416 10.03 -30.98 57.77
N GLN A 417 8.96 -31.51 57.19
CA GLN A 417 7.89 -32.19 57.91
C GLN A 417 8.19 -33.69 58.09
N SER A 418 7.47 -34.34 59.01
CA SER A 418 7.48 -35.80 59.13
C SER A 418 7.04 -36.45 57.81
N GLY A 419 7.78 -37.45 57.34
CA GLY A 419 7.56 -38.09 56.04
C GLY A 419 8.39 -37.53 54.87
N GLY A 420 9.23 -36.51 55.11
CA GLY A 420 10.18 -36.01 54.11
C GLY A 420 9.66 -34.84 53.27
N CYS A 421 8.41 -34.41 53.47
CA CYS A 421 7.84 -33.25 52.82
C CYS A 421 8.54 -31.94 53.22
N ILE A 422 8.58 -30.98 52.30
CA ILE A 422 9.16 -29.65 52.50
C ILE A 422 8.05 -28.61 52.45
N GLY A 423 7.77 -27.97 53.59
CA GLY A 423 6.85 -26.85 53.69
C GLY A 423 7.59 -25.53 53.54
N ILE A 424 7.08 -24.59 52.74
CA ILE A 424 7.55 -23.20 52.68
C ILE A 424 6.38 -22.23 52.80
N ALA A 425 6.48 -21.26 53.70
CA ALA A 425 5.52 -20.18 53.82
C ALA A 425 5.92 -19.01 52.91
N ILE A 426 5.03 -18.60 52.01
CA ILE A 426 5.27 -17.48 51.09
C ILE A 426 4.18 -16.42 51.21
N PRO A 427 4.54 -15.13 51.20
CA PRO A 427 3.56 -14.05 51.25
C PRO A 427 2.78 -13.95 49.93
N VAL A 428 1.46 -13.78 50.03
CA VAL A 428 0.60 -13.56 48.86
C VAL A 428 0.70 -12.09 48.45
N THR A 429 1.50 -11.85 47.42
CA THR A 429 1.71 -10.51 46.84
C THR A 429 0.86 -10.29 45.58
N ALA A 430 0.79 -9.04 45.10
CA ALA A 430 0.14 -8.72 43.83
C ALA A 430 0.77 -9.48 42.64
N HIS A 431 2.06 -9.86 42.71
CA HIS A 431 2.72 -10.67 41.69
C HIS A 431 2.22 -12.11 41.66
N VAL A 432 2.01 -12.71 42.84
CA VAL A 432 1.39 -14.04 43.00
C VAL A 432 -0.01 -14.04 42.41
N LEU A 433 -0.84 -13.06 42.77
CA LEU A 433 -2.23 -12.96 42.30
C LEU A 433 -2.35 -12.61 40.81
N ARG A 434 -1.36 -11.89 40.24
CA ARG A 434 -1.25 -11.67 38.79
C ARG A 434 -0.90 -12.97 38.06
N GLY A 435 -0.15 -13.84 38.71
CA GLY A 435 0.28 -15.14 38.20
C GLY A 435 1.67 -15.13 37.59
N SER A 436 2.57 -14.33 38.15
CA SER A 436 4.00 -14.38 37.80
C SER A 436 4.65 -15.64 38.39
N GLY A 437 5.75 -16.10 37.80
CA GLY A 437 6.63 -17.06 38.46
C GLY A 437 7.29 -16.45 39.71
N LEU A 438 7.84 -17.30 40.56
CA LEU A 438 8.45 -16.92 41.84
C LEU A 438 9.88 -17.44 41.93
N SER A 439 10.79 -16.63 42.47
CA SER A 439 12.09 -17.13 42.91
C SER A 439 11.92 -17.95 44.18
N ILE A 440 12.68 -19.01 44.32
CA ILE A 440 12.75 -19.84 45.53
C ILE A 440 14.20 -19.93 46.01
N ASP A 441 14.39 -20.03 47.32
CA ASP A 441 15.73 -20.11 47.89
C ASP A 441 16.45 -21.41 47.46
N PRO A 442 17.76 -21.34 47.13
CA PRO A 442 18.57 -22.51 46.78
C PRO A 442 18.46 -23.72 47.74
N PRO A 443 18.43 -23.54 49.08
CA PRO A 443 18.24 -24.66 50.01
C PRO A 443 16.88 -25.35 49.86
N VAL A 444 15.83 -24.60 49.51
CA VAL A 444 14.49 -25.16 49.24
C VAL A 444 14.54 -25.99 47.97
N ALA A 445 15.09 -25.44 46.88
CA ALA A 445 15.23 -26.16 45.61
C ALA A 445 16.00 -27.48 45.79
N GLN A 446 17.14 -27.43 46.52
CA GLN A 446 17.91 -28.64 46.82
C GLN A 446 17.10 -29.64 47.67
N ALA A 447 16.38 -29.16 48.68
CA ALA A 447 15.57 -30.02 49.55
C ALA A 447 14.42 -30.73 48.82
N ILE A 448 13.90 -30.15 47.72
CA ILE A 448 12.87 -30.76 46.87
C ILE A 448 13.44 -31.53 45.67
N GLY A 449 14.76 -31.71 45.62
CA GLY A 449 15.45 -32.50 44.59
C GLY A 449 15.71 -31.77 43.27
N VAL A 450 15.69 -30.43 43.26
CA VAL A 450 16.08 -29.62 42.11
C VAL A 450 17.51 -29.12 42.29
N THR A 451 18.38 -29.51 41.37
CA THR A 451 19.81 -29.12 41.36
C THR A 451 20.10 -28.15 40.22
N PRO A 452 21.23 -27.42 40.26
CA PRO A 452 21.61 -26.50 39.19
C PRO A 452 21.58 -27.16 37.80
N GLY A 453 20.96 -26.48 36.83
CA GLY A 453 20.79 -26.96 35.46
C GLY A 453 19.59 -27.88 35.24
N ASN A 454 18.93 -28.33 36.31
CA ASN A 454 17.80 -29.24 36.23
C ASN A 454 16.45 -28.55 36.46
N ARG A 455 15.40 -29.22 36.03
CA ARG A 455 14.01 -28.85 36.22
C ARG A 455 13.23 -30.05 36.74
N ARG A 456 12.28 -29.78 37.62
CA ARG A 456 11.32 -30.76 38.12
C ARG A 456 9.92 -30.19 38.11
N ASP A 457 8.98 -30.96 37.63
CA ASP A 457 7.55 -30.62 37.65
C ASP A 457 6.90 -31.28 38.88
N PHE A 458 6.00 -30.55 39.53
CA PHE A 458 5.23 -31.02 40.69
C PHE A 458 3.74 -30.99 40.36
N GLU A 459 3.08 -32.13 40.50
CA GLU A 459 1.66 -32.25 40.25
C GLU A 459 0.82 -31.65 41.38
N THR A 460 -0.26 -30.98 41.00
CA THR A 460 -1.20 -30.36 41.94
C THR A 460 -2.63 -30.63 41.50
N SER A 461 -3.59 -30.45 42.41
CA SER A 461 -5.03 -30.53 42.08
C SER A 461 -5.49 -29.45 41.08
N ASN A 462 -4.65 -28.47 40.73
CA ASN A 462 -4.96 -27.38 39.80
C ASN A 462 -3.99 -27.29 38.60
N GLY A 463 -3.27 -28.38 38.33
CA GLY A 463 -2.31 -28.53 37.24
C GLY A 463 -0.85 -28.50 37.73
N SER A 464 0.07 -28.84 36.84
CA SER A 464 1.49 -28.98 37.16
C SER A 464 2.18 -27.63 37.42
N VAL A 465 3.07 -27.59 38.41
CA VAL A 465 3.94 -26.44 38.72
C VAL A 465 5.40 -26.87 38.56
N SER A 466 6.08 -26.24 37.60
CA SER A 466 7.51 -26.46 37.37
C SER A 466 8.36 -25.69 38.38
N VAL A 467 9.44 -26.31 38.84
CA VAL A 467 10.57 -25.66 39.50
C VAL A 467 11.83 -25.92 38.66
N ALA A 468 12.55 -24.87 38.29
CA ALA A 468 13.73 -24.95 37.45
C ALA A 468 14.88 -24.14 38.05
N TRP A 469 16.10 -24.68 37.92
CA TRP A 469 17.32 -23.98 38.31
C TRP A 469 18.19 -23.69 37.09
N ALA A 470 17.69 -22.85 36.19
CA ALA A 470 18.42 -22.46 35.00
C ALA A 470 19.72 -21.71 35.37
N LEU A 471 20.84 -22.15 34.79
CA LEU A 471 22.17 -21.64 35.16
C LEU A 471 22.36 -20.18 34.77
N SER A 472 21.76 -19.77 33.66
CA SER A 472 21.90 -18.44 33.05
C SER A 472 20.82 -17.45 33.48
N GLU A 473 19.90 -17.85 34.36
CA GLU A 473 18.82 -17.00 34.83
C GLU A 473 19.18 -16.30 36.15
N PRO A 474 19.04 -14.97 36.21
CA PRO A 474 19.07 -14.24 37.47
C PRO A 474 18.00 -14.73 38.44
N ALA A 475 18.31 -14.71 39.73
CA ALA A 475 17.41 -15.11 40.81
C ALA A 475 16.86 -16.56 40.70
N ALA A 476 17.44 -17.41 39.86
CA ALA A 476 17.19 -18.84 39.91
C ALA A 476 17.73 -19.43 41.23
N PRO A 477 17.08 -20.45 41.81
CA PRO A 477 15.99 -21.24 41.24
C PRO A 477 14.62 -20.54 41.20
N ASN A 478 13.83 -20.87 40.18
CA ASN A 478 12.53 -20.27 39.89
C ASN A 478 11.43 -21.33 39.82
N MET A 479 10.22 -20.95 40.21
CA MET A 479 9.01 -21.76 40.18
C MET A 479 7.94 -21.10 39.29
N GLY A 480 7.15 -21.93 38.62
CA GLY A 480 5.99 -21.52 37.85
C GLY A 480 4.90 -20.83 38.68
N SER A 481 3.90 -20.32 37.98
CA SER A 481 2.81 -19.57 38.60
C SER A 481 1.97 -20.42 39.56
N ILE A 482 1.93 -20.02 40.82
CA ILE A 482 1.09 -20.64 41.86
C ILE A 482 -0.26 -19.95 42.03
N ARG A 483 -0.65 -19.05 41.12
CA ARG A 483 -1.90 -18.28 41.23
C ARG A 483 -3.13 -19.17 41.40
N ARG A 484 -3.14 -20.32 40.72
CA ARG A 484 -4.25 -21.29 40.81
C ARG A 484 -4.34 -21.89 42.21
N LEU A 485 -3.21 -22.23 42.80
CA LEU A 485 -3.11 -22.73 44.18
C LEU A 485 -3.55 -21.67 45.19
N ALA A 486 -3.09 -20.43 45.03
CA ALA A 486 -3.53 -19.31 45.88
C ALA A 486 -5.05 -19.08 45.79
N LYS A 487 -5.62 -19.17 44.58
CA LYS A 487 -7.08 -19.05 44.38
C LYS A 487 -7.84 -20.22 45.03
N ALA A 488 -7.34 -21.45 44.88
CA ALA A 488 -7.96 -22.64 45.47
C ALA A 488 -7.91 -22.62 47.00
N ALA A 489 -6.83 -22.13 47.59
CA ALA A 489 -6.68 -21.95 49.04
C ALA A 489 -7.45 -20.75 49.61
N GLY A 490 -8.11 -19.94 48.77
CA GLY A 490 -8.92 -18.80 49.19
C GLY A 490 -8.15 -17.65 49.84
N VAL A 491 -6.83 -17.55 49.60
CA VAL A 491 -5.95 -16.54 50.21
C VAL A 491 -6.03 -15.19 49.48
N ARG A 492 -5.90 -14.09 50.24
CA ARG A 492 -5.97 -12.70 49.77
C ARG A 492 -4.60 -12.02 49.83
N LEU A 493 -4.50 -10.83 49.23
CA LEU A 493 -3.30 -10.00 49.33
C LEU A 493 -2.94 -9.77 50.81
N GLY A 494 -1.70 -10.08 51.19
CA GLY A 494 -1.22 -9.97 52.56
C GLY A 494 -1.41 -11.23 53.43
N ASP A 495 -2.14 -12.25 52.97
CA ASP A 495 -2.15 -13.57 53.62
C ASP A 495 -0.82 -14.31 53.35
N SER A 496 -0.59 -15.38 54.12
CA SER A 496 0.49 -16.34 53.87
C SER A 496 -0.08 -17.61 53.23
N LEU A 497 0.62 -18.15 52.22
CA LEU A 497 0.32 -19.44 51.60
C LEU A 497 1.45 -20.40 51.93
N VAL A 498 1.13 -21.54 52.53
CA VAL A 498 2.09 -22.60 52.81
C VAL A 498 2.06 -23.58 51.66
N LEU A 499 3.19 -23.71 50.97
CA LEU A 499 3.40 -24.69 49.91
C LEU A 499 4.09 -25.92 50.50
N ILE A 500 3.50 -27.10 50.30
CA ILE A 500 4.00 -28.37 50.83
C ILE A 500 4.40 -29.24 49.64
N PHE A 501 5.69 -29.43 49.45
CA PHE A 501 6.27 -30.28 48.43
C PHE A 501 6.52 -31.67 48.99
N ASP A 502 6.05 -32.68 48.26
CA ASP A 502 6.46 -34.07 48.44
C ASP A 502 7.49 -34.42 47.35
N PRO A 503 8.79 -34.43 47.68
CA PRO A 503 9.83 -34.73 46.71
C PRO A 503 9.93 -36.21 46.35
N ASN A 504 9.22 -37.13 47.01
CA ASN A 504 9.20 -38.53 46.62
C ASN A 504 8.10 -38.77 45.60
N GLU A 505 6.90 -38.28 45.89
CA GLU A 505 5.72 -38.43 45.02
C GLU A 505 5.68 -37.41 43.87
N GLY A 506 6.48 -36.34 43.94
CA GLY A 506 6.44 -35.26 42.94
C GLY A 506 5.16 -34.44 43.00
N VAL A 507 4.60 -34.26 44.21
CA VAL A 507 3.33 -33.58 44.44
C VAL A 507 3.56 -32.25 45.15
N LEU A 508 2.78 -31.23 44.81
CA LEU A 508 2.73 -29.95 45.51
C LEU A 508 1.29 -29.66 45.98
N ARG A 509 1.16 -29.34 47.27
CA ARG A 509 -0.09 -28.90 47.89
C ARG A 509 0.06 -27.48 48.42
N ALA A 510 -1.05 -26.77 48.54
CA ALA A 510 -1.07 -25.42 49.08
C ALA A 510 -2.16 -25.27 50.13
N GLU A 511 -1.82 -24.70 51.27
CA GLU A 511 -2.71 -24.48 52.39
C GLU A 511 -2.59 -23.03 52.87
N ARG A 512 -3.67 -22.50 53.46
CA ARG A 512 -3.64 -21.15 54.03
C ARG A 512 -2.78 -21.16 55.29
N GLY A 513 -1.74 -20.33 55.33
CA GLY A 513 -0.94 -20.12 56.52
C GLY A 513 -1.72 -19.38 57.60
N GLN A 514 -1.54 -19.75 58.87
CA GLN A 514 -2.11 -19.01 59.99
C GLN A 514 -1.51 -17.59 60.03
N ARG A 515 -2.37 -16.60 60.27
CA ARG A 515 -1.98 -15.20 60.46
C ARG A 515 -1.15 -15.15 61.75
N ASN A 516 0.13 -14.76 61.67
CA ASN A 516 0.82 -14.31 62.88
C ASN A 516 0.15 -12.99 63.32
N GLU A 517 -0.87 -13.08 64.16
CA GLU A 517 -1.31 -11.95 64.97
C GLU A 517 -0.38 -11.89 66.18
N ALA A 518 0.67 -11.09 66.09
CA ALA A 518 1.41 -10.61 67.26
C ALA A 518 2.27 -9.39 66.91
N GLY A 519 2.00 -8.27 67.60
CA GLY A 519 2.97 -7.23 67.96
C GLY A 519 3.03 -6.03 67.03
#